data_AF-M1EMP4-F1
#
_entry.id   AF-M1EMP4-F1
#
_cell.length_a   1.000
_cell.length_b   1.000
_cell.length_c   1.000
_cell.angle_alpha   90.00
_cell.angle_beta   90.00
_cell.angle_gamma   90.00
#
_symmetry.space_group_name_H-M   'P 1'
#
loop_
_entity.id
_entity.type
_entity.pdbx_description
1 polymer ?
#
loop_
_entity_poly.entity_id
_entity_poly.type
_entity_poly.pdbx_seq_one_letter_code
_entity_poly.pdbx_strand_id
1 'polypeptide(L)'
;SFVSDWLYVKKMNTWFKHENYGLMPLNGPLRKEPVFNDELPSRILCGTVSIKPSVKEFTETSAVFEDGTVFEAIDYIIFATGYDYAYPFLDDSIIKSRNNEVTLFKGIFPPKMERPTLAVIGLVQSLGAAIPTADLQARWAAKVFA
;
A
#
# COMPACT_ATOMS: atom_id res chain seq x y z
N SER A 1 -7.79 -19.91 -3.59
CA SER A 1 -8.42 -21.19 -3.17
C SER A 1 -8.34 -21.26 -1.66
N PHE A 2 -9.33 -21.88 -1.00
CA PHE A 2 -9.42 -21.95 0.46
C PHE A 2 -8.09 -22.39 1.13
N VAL A 3 -7.44 -23.41 0.58
CA VAL A 3 -6.16 -23.93 1.10
C VAL A 3 -5.06 -22.86 1.06
N SER A 4 -4.96 -22.10 -0.04
CA SER A 4 -3.95 -21.04 -0.18
C SER A 4 -4.19 -19.90 0.80
N ASP A 5 -5.45 -19.53 1.02
CA ASP A 5 -5.84 -18.47 1.94
C ASP A 5 -5.57 -18.87 3.39
N TRP A 6 -5.92 -20.10 3.76
CA TRP A 6 -5.60 -20.67 5.07
C TRP A 6 -4.09 -20.73 5.34
N LEU A 7 -3.30 -21.21 4.36
CA LEU A 7 -1.84 -21.28 4.48
C LEU A 7 -1.22 -19.89 4.64
N TYR A 8 -1.71 -18.90 3.88
CA TYR A 8 -1.24 -17.52 3.97
C TYR A 8 -1.47 -16.94 5.36
N VAL A 9 -2.72 -16.99 5.87
CA VAL A 9 -3.06 -16.47 7.20
C VAL A 9 -2.30 -17.21 8.30
N LYS A 10 -2.18 -18.53 8.20
CA LYS A 10 -1.43 -19.34 9.16
C LYS A 10 0.06 -18.96 9.18
N LYS A 11 0.67 -18.75 8.02
CA LYS A 11 2.08 -18.35 7.90
C LYS A 11 2.31 -16.98 8.54
N MET A 12 1.45 -15.99 8.25
CA MET A 12 1.57 -14.66 8.85
C MET A 12 1.44 -14.69 10.38
N ASN A 13 0.54 -15.52 10.91
CA ASN A 13 0.35 -15.69 12.36
C ASN A 13 1.32 -16.67 13.04
N THR A 14 2.41 -17.07 12.39
CA THR A 14 3.37 -18.04 12.96
C THR A 14 4.31 -17.38 13.98
N TRP A 15 4.77 -16.14 13.72
CA TRP A 15 5.71 -15.47 14.61
C TRP A 15 5.02 -14.99 15.90
N PHE A 16 3.88 -14.33 15.77
CA PHE A 16 3.02 -13.92 16.88
C PHE A 16 1.56 -13.93 16.44
N LYS A 17 0.64 -14.01 17.42
CA LYS A 17 -0.80 -13.94 17.18
C LYS A 17 -1.23 -12.49 17.00
N HIS A 18 -1.55 -12.09 15.77
CA HIS A 18 -1.88 -10.71 15.46
C HIS A 18 -3.10 -10.21 16.24
N GLU A 19 -4.02 -11.10 16.60
CA GLU A 19 -5.17 -10.80 17.47
C GLU A 19 -4.75 -10.26 18.83
N ASN A 20 -3.70 -10.84 19.44
CA ASN A 20 -3.21 -10.43 20.75
C ASN A 20 -2.45 -9.09 20.72
N TYR A 21 -2.01 -8.66 19.53
CA TYR A 21 -1.24 -7.44 19.31
C TYR A 21 -2.09 -6.31 18.71
N GLY A 22 -3.39 -6.52 18.50
CA GLY A 22 -4.28 -5.55 17.87
C GLY A 22 -4.01 -5.32 16.39
N LEU A 23 -3.28 -6.24 15.72
CA LEU A 23 -2.86 -6.12 14.32
C LEU A 23 -3.63 -7.04 13.37
N MET A 24 -4.66 -7.75 13.84
CA MET A 24 -5.41 -8.68 13.00
C MET A 24 -6.17 -7.91 11.91
N PRO A 25 -5.91 -8.18 10.61
CA PRO A 25 -6.62 -7.50 9.53
C PRO A 25 -8.11 -7.90 9.48
N LEU A 26 -8.96 -6.95 9.10
CA LEU A 26 -10.40 -7.18 8.89
C LEU A 26 -10.68 -8.29 7.85
N ASN A 27 -9.83 -8.40 6.83
CA ASN A 27 -9.91 -9.45 5.80
C ASN A 27 -8.54 -10.13 5.66
N GLY A 28 -8.24 -11.09 6.54
CA GLY A 28 -6.96 -11.80 6.58
C GLY A 28 -6.53 -12.54 5.31
N PRO A 29 -7.43 -13.20 4.56
CA PRO A 29 -7.10 -13.82 3.27
C PRO A 29 -6.57 -12.87 2.19
N LEU A 30 -6.79 -11.56 2.34
CA LEU A 30 -6.38 -10.57 1.35
C LEU A 30 -4.85 -10.45 1.32
N ARG A 31 -4.25 -10.64 0.14
CA ARG A 31 -2.80 -10.54 -0.11
C ARG A 31 -2.37 -9.09 -0.35
N LYS A 32 -2.79 -8.18 0.53
CA LYS A 32 -2.19 -6.84 0.60
C LYS A 32 -0.72 -6.98 1.00
N GLU A 33 0.09 -6.01 0.59
CA GLU A 33 1.49 -5.98 1.01
C GLU A 33 1.57 -5.92 2.53
N PRO A 34 2.28 -6.86 3.18
CA PRO A 34 2.41 -6.87 4.62
C PRO A 34 3.38 -5.78 5.08
N VAL A 35 3.28 -5.41 6.36
CA VAL A 35 4.29 -4.57 7.00
C VAL A 35 5.54 -5.42 7.26
N PHE A 36 6.70 -4.95 6.81
CA PHE A 36 8.00 -5.54 7.13
C PHE A 36 8.64 -4.70 8.24
N ASN A 37 8.58 -5.18 9.49
CA ASN A 37 9.14 -4.48 10.64
C ASN A 37 9.55 -5.47 11.74
N ASP A 38 10.84 -5.53 12.06
CA ASP A 38 11.40 -6.46 13.05
C ASP A 38 11.16 -6.03 14.50
N GLU A 39 10.97 -4.72 14.75
CA GLU A 39 10.82 -4.15 16.09
C GLU A 39 9.36 -4.05 16.55
N LEU A 40 8.41 -3.88 15.63
CA LEU A 40 7.02 -3.56 15.98
C LEU A 40 6.42 -4.51 17.02
N PRO A 41 6.58 -5.85 16.92
CA PRO A 41 6.03 -6.75 17.93
C PRO A 41 6.64 -6.51 19.32
N SER A 42 7.97 -6.34 19.43
CA SER A 42 8.61 -6.11 20.72
C SER A 42 8.21 -4.76 21.32
N ARG A 43 8.07 -3.72 20.50
CA ARG A 43 7.61 -2.39 20.93
C ARG A 43 6.19 -2.40 21.48
N ILE A 44 5.30 -3.20 20.88
CA ILE A 44 3.94 -3.40 21.39
C ILE A 44 3.97 -4.15 22.72
N LEU A 45 4.72 -5.25 22.79
CA LEU A 45 4.79 -6.08 24.00
C LEU A 45 5.38 -5.31 25.21
N CYS A 46 6.35 -4.43 24.96
CA CYS A 46 6.93 -3.57 25.99
C CYS A 46 6.08 -2.34 26.34
N GLY A 47 4.91 -2.16 25.71
CA GLY A 47 4.01 -1.04 25.98
C GLY A 47 4.50 0.31 25.46
N THR A 48 5.53 0.33 24.61
CA THR A 48 6.05 1.57 24.00
C THR A 48 5.26 2.00 22.77
N VAL A 49 4.49 1.08 22.17
CA VAL A 49 3.57 1.33 21.07
C VAL A 49 2.26 0.62 21.38
N SER A 50 1.12 1.26 21.12
CA SER A 50 -0.20 0.64 21.24
C SER A 50 -0.99 0.86 19.96
N ILE A 51 -1.66 -0.19 19.47
CA ILE A 51 -2.50 -0.11 18.28
C ILE A 51 -3.91 0.33 18.67
N LYS A 52 -4.48 1.26 17.89
CA LYS A 52 -5.83 1.79 18.05
C LYS A 52 -6.59 1.68 16.73
N PRO A 53 -7.94 1.60 16.76
CA PRO A 53 -8.75 1.68 15.55
C PRO A 53 -8.68 3.09 14.96
N SER A 54 -9.47 3.36 13.91
CA SER A 54 -9.45 4.65 13.24
C SER A 54 -9.79 5.79 14.20
N VAL A 55 -9.22 6.97 13.95
CA VAL A 55 -9.63 8.19 14.64
C VAL A 55 -11.02 8.58 14.16
N LYS A 56 -11.94 8.79 15.10
CA LYS A 56 -13.30 9.25 14.85
C LYS A 56 -13.35 10.78 14.79
N GLU A 57 -12.68 11.44 15.72
CA GLU A 57 -12.70 12.90 15.87
C GLU A 57 -11.41 13.40 16.52
N PHE A 58 -10.93 14.55 16.07
CA PHE A 58 -9.86 15.31 16.73
C PHE A 58 -10.47 16.49 17.49
N THR A 59 -9.95 16.74 18.70
CA THR A 59 -10.17 17.97 19.45
C THR A 59 -8.95 18.88 19.33
N GLU A 60 -8.91 19.98 20.09
CA GLU A 60 -7.75 20.88 20.12
C GLU A 60 -6.45 20.17 20.56
N THR A 61 -6.54 19.18 21.43
CA THR A 61 -5.37 18.52 22.05
C THR A 61 -5.47 17.00 22.13
N SER A 62 -6.53 16.40 21.59
CA SER A 62 -6.84 14.99 21.84
C SER A 62 -7.46 14.32 20.62
N ALA A 63 -7.45 12.98 20.59
CA ALA A 63 -8.10 12.18 19.55
C ALA A 63 -9.04 11.14 20.17
N VAL A 64 -10.28 11.11 19.67
CA VAL A 64 -11.29 10.10 20.01
C VAL A 64 -11.24 9.01 18.93
N PHE A 65 -11.09 7.75 19.32
CA PHE A 65 -11.07 6.61 18.41
C PHE A 65 -12.45 5.99 18.23
N GLU A 66 -12.63 5.17 17.20
CA GLU A 66 -13.89 4.49 16.90
C GLU A 66 -14.38 3.55 18.02
N ASP A 67 -13.48 3.06 18.87
CA ASP A 67 -13.82 2.24 20.06
C ASP A 67 -14.26 3.09 21.27
N GLY A 68 -14.30 4.42 21.13
CA GLY A 68 -14.66 5.36 22.19
C GLY A 68 -13.51 5.70 23.15
N THR A 69 -12.32 5.11 22.98
CA THR A 69 -11.16 5.52 23.77
C THR A 69 -10.63 6.87 23.31
N VAL A 70 -9.96 7.59 24.22
CA VAL A 70 -9.41 8.92 23.96
C VAL A 70 -7.92 8.92 24.25
N PHE A 71 -7.13 9.52 23.36
CA PHE A 71 -5.73 9.87 23.61
C PHE A 71 -5.61 11.38 23.83
N GLU A 72 -5.31 11.75 25.06
CA GLU A 72 -5.24 13.13 25.53
C GLU A 72 -3.83 13.73 25.35
N ALA A 73 -3.75 15.06 25.31
CA ALA A 73 -2.49 15.82 25.32
C ALA A 73 -1.52 15.41 24.20
N ILE A 74 -2.02 15.32 22.97
CA ILE A 74 -1.24 15.01 21.78
C ILE A 74 -0.43 16.23 21.35
N ASP A 75 0.90 16.09 21.35
CA ASP A 75 1.80 17.13 20.85
C ASP A 75 1.91 17.15 19.32
N TYR A 76 1.90 15.96 18.70
CA TYR A 76 2.15 15.79 17.26
C TYR A 76 1.27 14.70 16.65
N ILE A 77 0.83 14.95 15.42
CA ILE A 77 0.13 13.98 14.57
C ILE A 77 0.97 13.75 13.32
N ILE A 78 1.23 12.48 13.01
CA ILE A 78 1.98 12.08 11.81
C ILE A 78 1.04 11.30 10.89
N PHE A 79 0.72 11.86 9.73
CA PHE A 79 -0.08 11.19 8.70
C PHE A 79 0.83 10.28 7.85
N ALA A 80 0.89 9.00 8.23
CA ALA A 80 1.57 7.95 7.46
C ALA A 80 0.61 7.27 6.46
N THR A 81 -0.23 8.05 5.76
CA THR A 81 -1.34 7.56 4.92
C THR A 81 -0.98 7.26 3.46
N GLY A 82 0.31 7.22 3.14
CA GLY A 82 0.81 6.91 1.79
C GLY A 82 0.87 8.12 0.85
N TYR A 83 0.94 7.85 -0.45
CA TYR A 83 1.12 8.83 -1.51
C TYR A 83 0.13 8.58 -2.65
N ASP A 84 -0.20 9.65 -3.37
CA ASP A 84 -0.83 9.56 -4.70
C ASP A 84 0.22 9.80 -5.79
N TYR A 85 -0.11 9.50 -7.04
CA TYR A 85 0.73 9.75 -8.21
C TYR A 85 0.17 10.90 -9.05
N ALA A 86 1.06 11.67 -9.66
CA ALA A 86 0.70 12.74 -10.58
C ALA A 86 1.74 12.88 -11.68
N TYR A 87 1.28 13.27 -12.88
CA TYR A 87 2.12 13.56 -14.03
C TYR A 87 1.77 14.94 -14.59
N PRO A 88 2.09 16.04 -13.88
CA PRO A 88 1.62 17.39 -14.23
C PRO A 88 2.14 17.92 -15.59
N PHE A 89 3.11 17.22 -16.17
CA PHE A 89 3.66 17.50 -17.50
C PHE A 89 2.94 16.73 -18.63
N LEU A 90 1.92 15.92 -18.30
CA LEU A 90 1.22 15.04 -19.23
C LEU A 90 -0.30 15.24 -19.09
N ASP A 91 -1.03 15.19 -20.21
CA ASP A 91 -2.49 15.25 -20.17
C ASP A 91 -3.04 14.01 -19.44
N ASP A 92 -3.95 14.23 -18.49
CA ASP A 92 -4.56 13.18 -17.68
C ASP A 92 -5.21 12.08 -18.53
N SER A 93 -5.75 12.42 -19.71
CA SER A 93 -6.40 11.46 -20.62
C SER A 93 -5.44 10.39 -21.15
N ILE A 94 -4.13 10.63 -21.13
CA ILE A 94 -3.11 9.68 -21.61
C ILE A 94 -2.98 8.52 -20.61
N ILE A 95 -2.91 8.81 -19.32
CA ILE A 95 -2.75 7.80 -18.27
C ILE A 95 -4.10 7.31 -17.74
N LYS A 96 -5.06 8.23 -17.56
CA LYS A 96 -6.39 7.98 -16.98
C LYS A 96 -7.49 7.91 -18.04
N SER A 97 -7.25 7.12 -19.09
CA SER A 97 -8.05 7.16 -20.33
C SER A 97 -9.50 6.62 -20.20
N ARG A 98 -9.88 6.07 -19.04
CA ARG A 98 -11.23 5.57 -18.75
C ARG A 98 -11.61 5.85 -17.29
N ASN A 99 -12.76 6.46 -17.06
CA ASN A 99 -13.34 6.68 -15.71
C ASN A 99 -12.41 7.39 -14.70
N ASN A 100 -11.46 8.20 -15.17
CA ASN A 100 -10.42 8.80 -14.32
C ASN A 100 -9.53 7.77 -13.57
N GLU A 101 -9.49 6.53 -14.05
CA GLU A 101 -8.66 5.43 -13.52
C GLU A 101 -7.43 5.23 -14.41
N VAL A 102 -6.29 4.87 -13.80
CA VAL A 102 -5.07 4.51 -14.55
C VAL A 102 -5.36 3.32 -15.46
N THR A 103 -5.24 3.55 -16.75
CA THR A 103 -5.39 2.53 -17.79
C THR A 103 -4.09 2.41 -18.56
N LEU A 104 -3.23 1.51 -18.10
CA LEU A 104 -1.96 1.20 -18.77
C LEU A 104 -1.88 -0.31 -19.04
N PHE A 105 -1.55 -0.68 -20.27
CA PHE A 105 -1.26 -2.07 -20.60
C PHE A 105 -0.05 -2.53 -19.81
N LYS A 106 -0.27 -3.53 -18.94
CA LYS A 106 0.72 -4.05 -17.98
C LYS A 106 1.31 -3.00 -17.04
N GLY A 107 0.62 -1.87 -16.82
CA GLY A 107 1.16 -0.75 -16.03
C GLY A 107 2.21 0.10 -16.76
N ILE A 108 2.39 -0.10 -18.08
CA ILE A 108 3.47 0.52 -18.85
C ILE A 108 2.95 1.41 -19.97
N PHE A 109 2.16 0.86 -20.91
CA PHE A 109 1.82 1.57 -22.15
C PHE A 109 0.38 2.10 -22.13
N PRO A 110 0.14 3.37 -22.51
CA PRO A 110 -1.21 3.86 -22.77
C PRO A 110 -1.87 3.11 -23.93
N PRO A 111 -2.98 2.37 -23.71
CA PRO A 111 -3.53 1.46 -24.72
C PRO A 111 -4.25 2.18 -25.88
N LYS A 112 -4.67 3.43 -25.68
CA LYS A 112 -5.38 4.22 -26.71
C LYS A 112 -4.46 5.02 -27.63
N MET A 113 -3.15 4.93 -27.42
CA MET A 113 -2.18 5.62 -28.26
C MET A 113 -2.00 4.86 -29.57
N GLU A 114 -2.16 5.52 -30.71
CA GLU A 114 -2.05 4.87 -32.03
C GLU A 114 -0.67 4.27 -32.29
N ARG A 115 0.39 4.91 -31.77
CA ARG A 115 1.77 4.44 -31.86
C ARG A 115 2.35 4.28 -30.46
N PRO A 116 2.92 3.12 -30.09
CA PRO A 116 3.46 2.88 -28.76
C PRO A 116 4.80 3.60 -28.58
N THR A 117 4.76 4.91 -28.36
CA THR A 117 5.94 5.79 -28.24
C THR A 117 6.12 6.39 -26.84
N LEU A 118 5.21 6.07 -25.91
CA LEU A 118 5.26 6.47 -24.52
C LEU A 118 5.15 5.23 -23.62
N ALA A 119 6.01 5.15 -22.60
CA ALA A 119 6.00 4.11 -21.60
C ALA A 119 6.19 4.71 -20.20
N VAL A 120 5.40 4.22 -19.25
CA VAL A 120 5.56 4.49 -17.81
C VAL A 120 6.36 3.35 -17.19
N ILE A 121 7.46 3.67 -16.53
CA ILE A 121 8.31 2.68 -15.85
C ILE A 121 8.20 2.90 -14.35
N GLY A 122 7.96 1.84 -13.59
CA GLY A 122 7.89 1.89 -12.12
C GLY A 122 6.52 2.20 -11.53
N LEU A 123 5.46 2.40 -12.33
CA LEU A 123 4.08 2.51 -11.80
C LEU A 123 3.49 1.14 -11.51
N VAL A 124 4.12 0.41 -10.59
CA VAL A 124 3.72 -0.93 -10.16
C VAL A 124 4.26 -1.20 -8.76
N GLN A 125 3.42 -1.79 -7.91
CA GLN A 125 3.81 -2.26 -6.58
C GLN A 125 3.53 -3.77 -6.50
N SER A 126 4.53 -4.52 -6.05
CA SER A 126 4.46 -5.98 -5.91
C SER A 126 5.26 -6.40 -4.67
N LEU A 127 5.15 -7.67 -4.28
CA LEU A 127 5.98 -8.23 -3.20
C LEU A 127 7.47 -8.31 -3.56
N GLY A 128 7.82 -8.19 -4.85
CA GLY A 128 9.20 -8.20 -5.32
C GLY A 128 9.82 -6.80 -5.35
N ALA A 129 11.15 -6.75 -5.45
CA ALA A 129 11.89 -5.49 -5.47
C ALA A 129 11.63 -4.66 -6.74
N ALA A 130 11.56 -3.34 -6.59
CA ALA A 130 11.31 -2.40 -7.69
C ALA A 130 12.40 -2.41 -8.77
N ILE A 131 13.67 -2.60 -8.39
CA ILE A 131 14.82 -2.56 -9.30
C ILE A 131 14.72 -3.60 -10.43
N PRO A 132 14.60 -4.92 -10.17
CA PRO A 132 14.47 -5.91 -11.24
C PRO A 132 13.17 -5.77 -12.02
N THR A 133 12.10 -5.28 -11.39
CA THR A 133 10.83 -5.01 -12.08
C THR A 133 11.01 -3.89 -13.10
N ALA A 134 11.60 -2.75 -12.69
CA ALA A 134 11.85 -1.62 -13.57
C ALA A 134 12.84 -1.96 -14.69
N ASP A 135 13.89 -2.76 -14.42
CA ASP A 135 14.80 -3.27 -15.45
C ASP A 135 14.04 -4.02 -16.56
N LEU A 136 13.18 -4.97 -16.17
CA LEU A 136 12.43 -5.77 -17.12
C LEU A 136 11.43 -4.90 -17.92
N GLN A 137 10.74 -3.98 -17.24
CA GLN A 137 9.85 -3.01 -17.87
C GLN A 137 10.61 -2.16 -18.91
N ALA A 138 11.78 -1.64 -18.55
CA ALA A 138 12.59 -0.78 -19.41
C ALA A 138 13.13 -1.54 -20.62
N ARG A 139 13.63 -2.77 -20.43
CA ARG A 139 14.09 -3.64 -21.53
C ARG A 139 12.98 -3.96 -22.52
N TRP A 140 11.75 -4.15 -22.03
CA TRP A 140 10.60 -4.37 -22.90
C TRP A 140 10.23 -3.09 -23.66
N ALA A 141 10.13 -1.95 -22.98
CA ALA A 141 9.84 -0.66 -23.60
C ALA A 141 10.85 -0.27 -24.68
N ALA A 142 12.14 -0.42 -24.40
CA ALA A 142 13.20 -0.14 -25.36
C ALA A 142 13.07 -1.00 -26.64
N LYS A 143 12.68 -2.28 -26.52
CA LYS A 143 12.44 -3.17 -27.67
C LYS A 143 11.18 -2.84 -28.46
N VAL A 144 10.19 -2.19 -27.83
CA VAL A 144 8.97 -1.73 -28.52
C VAL A 144 9.25 -0.44 -29.30
N PHE A 145 10.15 0.40 -28.80
CA PHE A 145 10.51 1.67 -29.44
C PHE A 145 11.53 1.54 -30.58
N ALA A 146 12.37 0.51 -30.57
CA ALA A 146 13.38 0.22 -31.59
C ALA A 146 12.76 -0.38 -32.86
#